data_AF-A0A7V4QE20-F1
#
_entry.id   AF-A0A7V4QE20-F1
#
_cell.length_a   1.000
_cell.length_b   1.000
_cell.length_c   1.000
_cell.angle_alpha   90.00
_cell.angle_beta   90.00
_cell.angle_gamma   90.00
#
_symmetry.space_group_name_H-M   'P 1'
#
loop_
_entity.id
_entity.type
_entity.pdbx_description
1 polymer ?
#
loop_
_entity_poly.entity_id
_entity_poly.type
_entity_poly.pdbx_seq_one_letter_code
_entity_poly.pdbx_strand_id
1 'polypeptide(L)'
;MRKIIFKNLQNVEKGQKNVFVAETLEREGIVCHSERRSIYIIKDKVTIEDPLNLEGELEKLQNNEIHPRQLFIRRRIDTLNHQKEFGYCLIGRFYVVIGTEIYVIAFKHTFKLTLTDLNLQKKVNP
;
A
#
# COMPACT_ATOMS: atom_id res chain seq x y z
N MET A 1 14.68 21.50 1.29
CA MET A 1 15.03 20.51 2.34
C MET A 1 14.39 19.16 2.01
N ARG A 2 15.02 18.01 2.32
CA ARG A 2 14.44 16.66 2.12
C ARG A 2 14.58 15.82 3.38
N LYS A 3 13.51 15.14 3.79
CA LYS A 3 13.48 14.22 4.94
C LYS A 3 12.82 12.92 4.53
N ILE A 4 13.39 11.78 4.91
CA ILE A 4 12.86 10.45 4.62
C ILE A 4 12.73 9.68 5.94
N ILE A 5 11.60 8.99 6.11
CA ILE A 5 11.34 8.08 7.23
C ILE A 5 11.02 6.72 6.64
N PHE A 6 11.70 5.69 7.13
CA PHE A 6 11.47 4.30 6.74
C PHE A 6 11.15 3.47 7.98
N LYS A 7 10.12 2.63 7.90
CA LYS A 7 9.77 1.65 8.93
C LYS A 7 9.48 0.31 8.27
N ASN A 8 10.06 -0.75 8.81
CA ASN A 8 9.80 -2.13 8.40
C ASN A 8 9.42 -2.93 9.64
N LEU A 9 8.13 -3.25 9.76
CA LEU A 9 7.58 -3.98 10.90
C LEU A 9 7.16 -5.37 10.44
N GLN A 10 7.52 -6.39 11.21
CA GLN A 10 7.16 -7.77 10.95
C GLN A 10 6.56 -8.39 12.21
N ASN A 11 5.45 -9.10 12.06
CA ASN A 11 4.91 -9.98 13.07
C ASN A 11 4.96 -11.40 12.52
N VAL A 12 5.92 -12.19 13.03
CA VAL A 12 6.18 -13.54 12.54
C VAL A 12 5.02 -14.48 12.86
N GLU A 13 4.50 -14.43 14.08
CA GLU A 13 3.38 -15.29 14.54
C GLU A 13 2.12 -15.10 13.69
N LYS A 14 1.85 -13.87 13.26
CA LYS A 14 0.69 -13.52 12.44
C LYS A 14 0.96 -13.53 10.94
N GLY A 15 2.16 -13.95 10.51
CA GLY A 15 2.56 -13.96 9.10
C GLY A 15 2.41 -12.60 8.40
N GLN A 16 2.62 -11.50 9.14
CA GLN A 16 2.32 -10.14 8.70
C GLN A 16 3.58 -9.31 8.52
N LYS A 17 3.64 -8.58 7.41
CA LYS A 17 4.67 -7.57 7.13
C LYS A 17 4.02 -6.22 6.84
N ASN A 18 4.56 -5.15 7.41
CA ASN A 18 4.08 -3.79 7.23
C ASN A 18 5.27 -2.87 6.97
N VAL A 19 5.39 -2.43 5.72
CA VAL A 19 6.43 -1.51 5.25
C VAL A 19 5.82 -0.13 5.13
N PHE A 20 6.47 0.89 5.70
CA PHE A 20 6.05 2.27 5.62
C PHE A 20 7.22 3.16 5.22
N VAL A 21 6.97 4.04 4.27
CA VAL A 21 7.92 5.06 3.81
C VAL A 21 7.20 6.40 3.80
N ALA A 22 7.76 7.41 4.44
CA ALA A 22 7.31 8.77 4.30
C ALA A 22 8.45 9.67 3.85
N GLU A 23 8.14 10.62 2.98
CA GLU A 23 9.09 11.57 2.44
C GLU A 23 8.49 12.97 2.50
N THR A 24 9.26 13.93 2.99
CA THR A 24 8.91 15.35 2.95
C THR A 24 9.97 16.10 2.16
N LEU A 25 9.54 16.80 1.13
CA LEU A 25 10.37 17.65 0.29
C LEU A 25 9.83 19.06 0.34
N GLU A 26 10.70 20.02 0.62
CA GLU A 26 10.38 21.44 0.53
C GLU A 26 11.24 22.10 -0.54
N ARG A 27 10.58 22.75 -1.50
CA ARG A 27 11.21 23.50 -2.59
C ARG A 27 10.32 24.69 -2.97
N GLU A 28 10.93 25.88 -3.08
CA GLU A 28 10.27 27.10 -3.59
C GLU A 28 8.96 27.46 -2.83
N GLY A 29 8.93 27.20 -1.52
CA GLY A 29 7.75 27.46 -0.66
C GLY A 29 6.63 26.43 -0.80
N ILE A 30 6.83 25.35 -1.58
CA ILE A 30 5.91 24.21 -1.66
C ILE A 30 6.46 23.08 -0.80
N VAL A 31 5.63 22.57 0.11
CA VAL A 31 5.89 21.36 0.89
C VAL A 31 5.13 20.21 0.26
N CYS A 32 5.87 19.20 -0.19
CA CYS A 32 5.36 17.94 -0.65
C CYS A 32 5.62 16.88 0.42
N HIS A 33 4.57 16.25 0.91
CA HIS A 33 4.65 15.13 1.83
C HIS A 33 4.04 13.90 1.17
N SER A 34 4.79 12.81 1.05
CA SER A 34 4.30 11.56 0.51
C SER A 34 4.44 10.43 1.53
N GLU A 35 3.45 9.55 1.58
CA GLU A 35 3.42 8.38 2.43
C GLU A 35 3.07 7.16 1.59
N ARG A 36 3.85 6.08 1.73
CA ARG A 36 3.60 4.78 1.15
C ARG A 36 3.51 3.77 2.28
N ARG A 37 2.48 2.94 2.27
CA ARG A 37 2.34 1.82 3.20
C ARG A 37 1.96 0.57 2.44
N SER A 38 2.70 -0.50 2.66
CA SER A 38 2.43 -1.81 2.09
C SER A 38 2.29 -2.82 3.22
N ILE A 39 1.12 -3.42 3.34
CA ILE A 39 0.82 -4.47 4.30
C ILE A 39 0.65 -5.77 3.54
N TYR A 40 1.29 -6.83 4.01
CA TYR A 40 1.18 -8.20 3.50
C TYR A 40 0.82 -9.12 4.66
N ILE A 41 -0.10 -10.05 4.44
CA ILE A 41 -0.55 -11.02 5.43
C ILE A 41 -0.67 -12.37 4.74
N ILE A 42 0.04 -13.38 5.24
CA ILE A 42 -0.19 -14.78 4.86
C ILE A 42 -1.58 -15.16 5.40
N LYS A 43 -2.51 -15.48 4.49
CA LYS A 43 -3.88 -15.85 4.84
C LYS A 43 -4.09 -17.34 4.88
N ASP A 44 -3.43 -18.05 3.98
CA ASP A 44 -3.58 -19.48 3.83
C ASP A 44 -2.32 -20.08 3.21
N LYS A 45 -2.20 -21.40 3.35
CA LYS A 45 -1.10 -22.20 2.85
C LYS A 45 -1.65 -23.52 2.34
N VAL A 46 -1.42 -23.80 1.06
CA VAL A 46 -1.84 -25.04 0.39
C VAL A 46 -0.60 -25.81 -0.05
N THR A 47 -0.63 -27.13 0.13
CA THR A 47 0.43 -28.01 -0.37
C THR A 47 0.02 -28.55 -1.73
N ILE A 48 0.94 -28.50 -2.69
CA ILE A 48 0.77 -29.07 -4.02
C ILE A 48 0.90 -30.58 -3.88
N GLU A 49 -0.22 -31.29 -4.01
CA GLU A 49 -0.26 -32.75 -3.93
C GLU A 49 0.29 -33.40 -5.21
N ASP A 50 -0.01 -32.81 -6.37
CA ASP A 50 0.52 -33.21 -7.68
C ASP A 50 1.25 -32.04 -8.36
N PRO A 51 2.60 -32.04 -8.34
CA PRO A 51 3.40 -31.00 -8.99
C PRO A 51 3.14 -30.85 -10.49
N LEU A 52 2.63 -31.88 -11.15
CA LEU A 52 2.30 -31.84 -12.59
C LEU A 52 0.99 -31.08 -12.85
N ASN A 53 0.16 -30.84 -11.82
CA ASN A 53 -1.13 -30.15 -11.93
C ASN A 53 -1.18 -28.83 -11.14
N LEU A 54 -0.08 -28.06 -11.16
CA LEU A 54 -0.03 -26.75 -10.50
C LEU A 54 -1.11 -25.78 -10.99
N GLU A 55 -1.41 -25.82 -12.29
CA GLU A 55 -2.38 -24.92 -12.91
C GLU A 55 -3.80 -25.18 -12.39
N GLY A 56 -4.21 -26.46 -12.28
CA GLY A 56 -5.50 -26.83 -11.70
C GLY A 56 -5.62 -26.48 -10.21
N GLU A 57 -4.54 -26.61 -9.43
CA GLU A 57 -4.52 -26.17 -8.03
C GLU A 57 -4.66 -24.64 -7.89
N LEU A 58 -4.03 -23.87 -8.77
CA LEU A 58 -4.18 -22.41 -8.80
C LEU A 58 -5.58 -21.98 -9.23
N GLU A 59 -6.19 -22.64 -10.20
CA GLU A 59 -7.57 -22.36 -10.64
C GLU A 59 -8.59 -22.60 -9.51
N LYS A 60 -8.44 -23.70 -8.75
CA LYS A 60 -9.29 -23.96 -7.57
C LYS A 60 -9.19 -22.81 -6.57
N LEU A 61 -7.98 -22.29 -6.34
CA LEU A 61 -7.76 -21.18 -5.42
C LEU A 61 -8.34 -19.85 -5.93
N GLN A 62 -8.25 -19.59 -7.22
CA GLN A 62 -8.84 -18.40 -7.85
C GLN A 62 -10.37 -18.45 -7.87
N ASN A 63 -10.95 -19.61 -8.16
CA ASN A 63 -12.41 -19.78 -8.20
C ASN A 63 -13.05 -19.69 -6.81
N ASN A 64 -12.31 -20.02 -5.75
CA ASN A 64 -12.73 -19.82 -4.36
C ASN A 64 -12.56 -18.37 -3.87
N GLU A 65 -12.04 -17.47 -4.71
CA GLU A 65 -11.72 -16.10 -4.30
C GLU A 65 -12.95 -15.19 -4.30
N ILE A 66 -13.55 -15.01 -3.12
CA ILE A 66 -14.82 -14.26 -2.94
C ILE A 66 -14.67 -12.74 -3.19
N HIS A 67 -13.45 -12.20 -3.22
CA HIS A 67 -13.23 -10.75 -3.31
C HIS A 67 -12.21 -10.36 -4.39
N PRO A 68 -12.66 -9.75 -5.49
CA PRO A 68 -11.76 -9.24 -6.52
C PRO A 68 -10.88 -8.11 -5.98
N ARG A 69 -9.80 -7.82 -6.69
CA ARG A 69 -8.92 -6.69 -6.41
C ARG A 69 -9.71 -5.37 -6.42
N GLN A 70 -9.56 -4.56 -5.38
CA GLN A 70 -10.26 -3.29 -5.22
C GLN A 70 -9.29 -2.12 -5.23
N LEU A 71 -9.56 -1.12 -6.06
CA LEU A 71 -8.81 0.13 -6.13
C LEU A 71 -9.71 1.30 -5.72
N PHE A 72 -9.27 2.04 -4.71
CA PHE A 72 -9.90 3.27 -4.26
C PHE A 72 -8.97 4.43 -4.55
N ILE A 73 -9.48 5.49 -5.18
CA ILE A 73 -8.73 6.73 -5.44
C ILE A 73 -9.50 7.86 -4.78
N ARG A 74 -8.79 8.70 -4.01
CA ARG A 74 -9.35 9.89 -3.37
C ARG A 74 -8.52 11.10 -3.71
N ARG A 75 -9.19 12.19 -4.05
CA ARG A 75 -8.61 13.53 -4.16
C ARG A 75 -9.36 14.47 -3.23
N ARG A 76 -8.64 15.32 -2.51
CA ARG A 76 -9.19 16.36 -1.65
C ARG A 76 -8.44 17.66 -1.91
N ILE A 77 -9.17 18.77 -1.97
CA ILE A 77 -8.59 20.11 -2.06
C ILE A 77 -9.14 20.88 -0.87
N ASP A 78 -8.24 21.43 -0.07
CA ASP A 78 -8.55 22.33 1.04
C ASP A 78 -8.06 23.72 0.64
N THR A 79 -9.01 24.59 0.32
CA THR A 79 -8.72 25.95 -0.14
C THR A 79 -8.32 26.89 1.01
N LEU A 80 -8.75 26.61 2.24
CA LEU A 80 -8.41 27.41 3.42
C LEU A 80 -6.96 27.21 3.82
N ASN A 81 -6.50 25.95 3.83
CA ASN A 81 -5.14 25.59 4.20
C ASN A 81 -4.18 25.56 2.99
N HIS A 82 -4.65 25.92 1.79
CA HIS A 82 -3.90 25.83 0.53
C HIS A 82 -3.25 24.45 0.33
N GLN A 83 -4.01 23.41 0.65
CA GLN A 83 -3.53 22.03 0.68
C GLN A 83 -4.27 21.18 -0.35
N LYS A 84 -3.52 20.36 -1.09
CA LYS A 84 -4.07 19.37 -2.02
C LYS A 84 -3.62 17.99 -1.55
N GLU A 85 -4.57 17.09 -1.40
CA GLU A 85 -4.30 15.70 -1.08
C GLU A 85 -4.74 14.79 -2.22
N PHE A 86 -3.89 13.83 -2.56
CA PHE A 86 -4.18 12.73 -3.45
C PHE A 86 -3.81 11.45 -2.73
N GLY A 87 -4.63 10.42 -2.83
CA GLY A 87 -4.28 9.11 -2.30
C GLY A 87 -4.97 7.99 -3.04
N TYR A 88 -4.34 6.82 -2.99
CA TYR A 88 -4.96 5.59 -3.43
C TYR A 88 -4.81 4.50 -2.39
N CYS A 89 -5.73 3.54 -2.42
CA CYS A 89 -5.69 2.32 -1.66
C CYS A 89 -6.01 1.16 -2.59
N LEU A 90 -5.06 0.25 -2.74
CA LEU A 90 -5.22 -0.99 -3.51
C LEU A 90 -5.25 -2.16 -2.51
N ILE A 91 -6.30 -2.96 -2.59
CA ILE A 91 -6.49 -4.16 -1.76
C ILE A 91 -6.65 -5.35 -2.69
N GLY A 92 -6.00 -6.45 -2.37
CA GLY A 92 -6.16 -7.68 -3.13
C GLY A 92 -5.40 -8.83 -2.52
N ARG A 93 -5.22 -9.88 -3.32
CA ARG A 93 -4.39 -11.03 -2.98
C ARG A 93 -3.51 -11.39 -4.17
N PHE A 94 -2.47 -12.17 -3.88
CA PHE A 94 -1.68 -12.88 -4.87
C PHE A 94 -1.15 -14.17 -4.23
N TYR A 95 -0.67 -15.08 -5.08
CA TYR A 95 -0.11 -16.35 -4.67
C TYR A 95 1.41 -16.32 -4.79
N VAL A 96 2.10 -16.96 -3.85
CA VAL A 96 3.55 -17.19 -3.91
C VAL A 96 3.79 -18.68 -3.82
N VAL A 97 4.52 -19.25 -4.77
CA VAL A 97 4.88 -20.66 -4.77
C VAL A 97 6.32 -20.81 -4.27
N ILE A 98 6.52 -21.63 -3.24
CA ILE A 98 7.84 -21.96 -2.69
C ILE A 98 7.92 -23.48 -2.54
N GLY A 99 8.73 -24.13 -3.39
CA GLY A 99 8.76 -25.59 -3.44
C GLY A 99 7.39 -26.17 -3.80
N THR A 100 6.87 -27.05 -2.95
CA THR A 100 5.53 -27.66 -3.09
C THR A 100 4.45 -26.91 -2.32
N GLU A 101 4.67 -25.64 -1.97
CA GLU A 101 3.73 -24.87 -1.14
C GLU A 101 3.27 -23.60 -1.86
N ILE A 102 1.96 -23.36 -1.83
CA ILE A 102 1.30 -22.16 -2.32
C ILE A 102 0.86 -21.33 -1.12
N TYR A 103 1.38 -20.12 -1.02
CA TYR A 103 1.00 -19.15 -0.01
C TYR A 103 0.00 -18.15 -0.58
N VAL A 104 -1.15 -18.02 0.07
CA VAL A 104 -2.14 -17.00 -0.27
C VAL A 104 -1.82 -15.73 0.51
N ILE A 105 -1.38 -14.68 -0.18
CA ILE A 105 -0.98 -13.42 0.44
C ILE A 105 -2.07 -12.37 0.21
N ALA A 106 -2.71 -11.91 1.27
CA ALA A 106 -3.51 -10.68 1.21
C ALA A 106 -2.62 -9.46 1.34
N PHE A 107 -2.88 -8.44 0.54
CA PHE A 107 -2.14 -7.19 0.58
C PHE A 107 -3.03 -5.96 0.62
N LYS A 108 -2.50 -4.89 1.21
CA LYS A 108 -3.05 -3.53 1.16
C LYS A 108 -1.92 -2.55 0.90
N HIS A 109 -1.95 -1.91 -0.25
CA HIS A 109 -1.04 -0.84 -0.61
C HIS A 109 -1.76 0.50 -0.55
N THR A 110 -1.24 1.43 0.24
CA THR A 110 -1.75 2.80 0.29
C THR A 110 -0.66 3.77 -0.10
N PHE A 111 -1.04 4.78 -0.86
CA PHE A 111 -0.21 5.95 -1.11
C PHE A 111 -1.01 7.19 -0.78
N LYS A 112 -0.35 8.15 -0.14
CA LYS A 112 -0.87 9.49 0.09
C LYS A 112 0.19 10.49 -0.37
N LEU A 113 -0.27 11.54 -1.03
CA LEU A 113 0.51 12.70 -1.42
C LEU A 113 -0.25 13.92 -0.93
N THR A 114 0.42 14.75 -0.16
CA THR A 114 -0.06 16.04 0.31
C THR A 114 0.87 17.11 -0.23
N LEU A 115 0.29 18.11 -0.88
CA LEU A 115 0.98 19.30 -1.34
C LEU A 115 0.42 20.50 -0.57
N THR A 116 1.30 21.31 0.01
CA THR A 116 0.95 22.51 0.75
C THR A 116 1.77 23.67 0.20
N ASP A 117 1.09 24.78 -0.14
CA ASP A 117 1.76 26.02 -0.58
C ASP A 117 1.92 26.97 0.60
N LEU A 118 3.15 27.12 1.10
CA LEU A 118 3.47 27.98 2.23
C LEU A 118 3.43 29.47 1.86
N ASN A 119 3.60 29.82 0.59
CA ASN A 119 3.59 31.22 0.15
C ASN A 119 2.18 31.81 0.25
N LEU A 120 1.16 30.97 0.03
CA LEU A 120 -0.24 31.37 0.16
C LEU A 120 -0.70 31.41 1.62
N GLN A 121 -0.20 30.52 2.48
CA GLN A 121 -0.52 30.54 3.92
C GLN A 121 -0.01 31.80 4.62
N LYS A 122 1.18 32.31 4.27
CA LYS A 122 1.76 33.52 4.86
C LYS A 122 0.99 34.81 4.54
N LYS A 123 0.13 34.81 3.51
CA LYS A 123 -0.70 35.98 3.16
C LYS A 123 -1.96 36.12 4.01
N VAL A 124 -2.37 35.07 4.74
CA VAL A 124 -3.64 35.03 5.48
C VAL A 124 -3.47 35.32 6.97
N ASN A 125 -2.27 35.11 7.53
CA ASN A 125 -1.93 35.47 8.91
C ASN A 125 -0.80 36.52 8.92
N PRO A 126 -1.13 37.83 8.99
CA PRO A 126 -0.15 38.89 9.27
C PRO A 126 0.40 38.81 10.71
#